data_AF-A0A0K9Z2R1-F1
#
_entry.id   AF-A0A0K9Z2R1-F1
#
_cell.length_a   1.000
_cell.length_b   1.000
_cell.length_c   1.000
_cell.angle_alpha   90.00
_cell.angle_beta   90.00
_cell.angle_gamma   90.00
#
_symmetry.space_group_name_H-M   'P 1'
#
loop_
_entity.id
_entity.type
_entity.pdbx_description
1 polymer ?
#
loop_
_entity_poly.entity_id
_entity_poly.type
_entity_poly.pdbx_seq_one_letter_code
_entity_poly.pdbx_strand_id
1 'polypeptide(L)'
;MYNLLMKDLKVGINRINFVLPFLLGALMLIPGWIYFIVVMYFFWVTAPNMFVQFRVQNDLLFTTLMPVAKKDMVKARMSVFLILEVLYIVIAMIYSLFTIRLFPNVDYLFFAPHLGFWGLCFAMFAIYNLLLFPMFYKTAYKYGPAQFAAITAAMIFAGVAQWLGIQSPYVFDLFNGSGANNAALQTSILGLGIVIFIAFTWIAYRISVKRFLQVEIQ
;
A
#
# COMPACT_ATOMS: atom_id res chain seq x y z
N MET A 1 -14.95 17.99 4.62
CA MET A 1 -14.17 16.78 4.28
C MET A 1 -14.48 16.22 2.90
N TYR A 2 -15.75 15.92 2.56
CA TYR A 2 -16.12 15.34 1.25
C TYR A 2 -15.59 16.14 0.04
N ASN A 3 -15.79 17.46 0.02
CA ASN A 3 -15.32 18.32 -1.07
C ASN A 3 -13.79 18.29 -1.23
N LEU A 4 -13.05 18.14 -0.12
CA LEU A 4 -11.59 18.09 -0.14
C LEU A 4 -11.10 16.77 -0.74
N LEU A 5 -11.72 15.65 -0.33
CA LEU A 5 -11.43 14.33 -0.86
C LEU A 5 -11.76 14.27 -2.36
N MET A 6 -12.89 14.85 -2.77
CA MET A 6 -13.29 14.89 -4.18
C MET A 6 -12.37 15.79 -5.02
N LYS A 7 -11.86 16.87 -4.45
CA LYS A 7 -10.83 17.72 -5.07
C LYS A 7 -9.52 16.94 -5.26
N ASP A 8 -9.03 16.24 -4.24
CA ASP A 8 -7.80 15.45 -4.35
C ASP A 8 -7.96 14.28 -5.36
N LEU A 9 -9.14 13.64 -5.44
CA LEU A 9 -9.40 12.58 -6.42
C LEU A 9 -9.54 13.07 -7.87
N LYS A 10 -10.25 14.19 -8.09
CA LYS A 10 -10.56 14.66 -9.46
C LYS A 10 -9.50 15.56 -10.05
N VAL A 11 -8.86 16.38 -9.21
CA VAL A 11 -7.96 17.46 -9.64
C VAL A 11 -6.53 17.19 -9.17
N GLY A 12 -6.36 16.72 -7.93
CA GLY A 12 -5.05 16.54 -7.33
C GLY A 12 -4.26 15.35 -7.89
N ILE A 13 -4.93 14.30 -8.37
CA ILE A 13 -4.29 13.10 -8.92
C ILE A 13 -4.50 13.02 -10.43
N ASN A 14 -3.40 12.81 -11.17
CA ASN A 14 -3.47 12.47 -12.58
C ASN A 14 -4.19 11.13 -12.79
N ARG A 15 -5.14 11.13 -13.74
CA ARG A 15 -5.92 9.96 -14.17
C ARG A 15 -5.08 8.71 -14.43
N ILE A 16 -3.83 8.87 -14.88
CA ILE A 16 -2.92 7.74 -15.13
C ILE A 16 -2.70 6.87 -13.86
N ASN A 17 -2.70 7.48 -12.67
CA ASN A 17 -2.50 6.75 -11.41
C ASN A 17 -3.67 5.80 -11.07
N PHE A 18 -4.85 5.99 -11.67
CA PHE A 18 -5.97 5.05 -11.56
C PHE A 18 -5.91 3.92 -12.59
N VAL A 19 -5.18 4.13 -13.70
CA VAL A 19 -4.98 3.12 -14.75
C VAL A 19 -3.80 2.19 -14.42
N LEU A 20 -2.75 2.74 -13.81
CA LEU A 20 -1.55 1.99 -13.41
C LEU A 20 -1.82 0.70 -12.60
N PRO A 21 -2.76 0.66 -11.62
CA PRO A 21 -3.09 -0.59 -10.93
C PRO A 21 -3.48 -1.73 -11.87
N PHE A 22 -4.20 -1.45 -12.96
CA PHE A 22 -4.62 -2.46 -13.94
C PHE A 22 -3.43 -2.94 -14.78
N LEU A 23 -2.59 -2.03 -15.24
CA LEU A 23 -1.42 -2.35 -16.05
C LEU A 23 -0.37 -3.14 -15.25
N LEU A 24 -0.07 -2.68 -14.03
CA LEU A 24 0.93 -3.32 -13.17
C LEU A 24 0.35 -4.59 -12.53
N GLY A 25 -0.94 -4.61 -12.20
CA GLY A 25 -1.64 -5.79 -11.70
C GLY A 25 -1.64 -6.96 -12.69
N ALA A 26 -1.59 -6.69 -14.00
CA ALA A 26 -1.47 -7.73 -15.02
C ALA A 26 -0.19 -8.59 -14.87
N LEU A 27 0.85 -8.07 -14.21
CA LEU A 27 2.05 -8.85 -13.90
C LEU A 27 1.77 -10.05 -12.97
N MET A 28 0.64 -10.06 -12.24
CA MET A 28 0.18 -11.23 -11.49
C MET A 28 -0.11 -12.43 -12.39
N LEU A 29 -0.35 -12.23 -13.70
CA LEU A 29 -0.61 -13.31 -14.66
C LEU A 29 0.63 -14.14 -14.98
N ILE A 30 1.83 -13.67 -14.61
CA ILE A 30 3.06 -14.44 -14.77
C ILE A 30 3.09 -15.53 -13.68
N PRO A 31 2.98 -16.83 -14.03
CA PRO A 31 2.96 -17.91 -13.05
C PRO A 31 4.32 -18.03 -12.33
N GLY A 32 4.30 -18.30 -11.03
CA GLY A 32 5.50 -18.52 -10.23
C GLY A 32 6.36 -17.26 -9.98
N TRP A 33 5.87 -16.07 -10.33
CA TRP A 33 6.59 -14.81 -10.15
C TRP A 33 6.66 -14.38 -8.67
N ILE A 34 7.57 -13.46 -8.34
CA ILE A 34 7.64 -12.83 -7.02
C ILE A 34 6.50 -11.80 -6.88
N TYR A 35 5.32 -12.26 -6.46
CA TYR A 35 4.11 -11.42 -6.44
C TYR A 35 4.18 -10.20 -5.51
N PHE A 36 5.04 -10.21 -4.48
CA PHE A 36 5.28 -9.02 -3.65
C PHE A 36 5.68 -7.81 -4.48
N ILE A 37 6.53 -8.01 -5.51
CA ILE A 37 7.01 -6.94 -6.39
C ILE A 37 5.85 -6.25 -7.10
N VAL A 38 4.82 -7.01 -7.48
CA VAL A 38 3.66 -6.47 -8.21
C VAL A 38 2.95 -5.39 -7.40
N VAL A 39 2.72 -5.66 -6.10
CA VAL A 39 2.05 -4.71 -5.21
C VAL A 39 3.01 -3.57 -4.81
N MET A 40 4.31 -3.84 -4.72
CA MET A 40 5.34 -2.83 -4.40
C MET A 40 5.54 -1.77 -5.49
N TYR A 41 5.11 -2.00 -6.73
CA TYR A 41 5.09 -0.94 -7.75
C TYR A 41 4.24 0.27 -7.33
N PHE A 42 3.26 0.09 -6.45
CA PHE A 42 2.57 1.21 -5.84
C PHE A 42 3.56 2.13 -5.09
N PHE A 43 4.48 1.57 -4.31
CA PHE A 43 5.47 2.31 -3.54
C PHE A 43 6.54 2.97 -4.41
N TRP A 44 6.94 2.34 -5.51
CA TRP A 44 8.01 2.83 -6.37
C TRP A 44 7.54 3.81 -7.45
N VAL A 45 6.32 3.67 -7.93
CA VAL A 45 5.82 4.44 -9.07
C VAL A 45 4.70 5.38 -8.64
N THR A 46 3.60 4.84 -8.12
CA THR A 46 2.38 5.63 -7.91
C THR A 46 2.52 6.60 -6.75
N ALA A 47 3.02 6.15 -5.60
CA ALA A 47 3.19 6.99 -4.43
C ALA A 47 4.14 8.18 -4.68
N PRO A 48 5.36 8.00 -5.24
CA PRO A 48 6.24 9.13 -5.57
C PRO A 48 5.60 10.06 -6.60
N ASN A 49 4.95 9.51 -7.65
CA ASN A 49 4.28 10.31 -8.66
C ASN A 49 3.18 11.21 -8.07
N MET A 50 2.43 10.71 -7.09
CA MET A 50 1.43 11.53 -6.39
C MET A 50 2.08 12.69 -5.64
N PHE A 51 3.12 12.43 -4.84
CA PHE A 51 3.79 13.49 -4.09
C PHE A 51 4.49 14.52 -5.00
N VAL A 52 5.08 14.08 -6.11
CA VAL A 52 5.64 14.97 -7.15
C VAL A 52 4.54 15.87 -7.71
N GLN A 53 3.40 15.31 -8.09
CA GLN A 53 2.29 16.07 -8.66
C GLN A 53 1.74 17.11 -7.67
N PHE A 54 1.49 16.72 -6.42
CA PHE A 54 1.04 17.66 -5.38
C PHE A 54 2.05 18.79 -5.14
N ARG A 55 3.35 18.50 -5.22
CA ARG A 55 4.39 19.51 -5.09
C ARG A 55 4.42 20.45 -6.29
N VAL A 56 4.39 19.93 -7.51
CA VAL A 56 4.44 20.73 -8.74
C VAL A 56 3.21 21.63 -8.88
N GLN A 57 2.06 21.17 -8.42
CA GLN A 57 0.81 21.95 -8.44
C GLN A 57 0.69 22.94 -7.26
N ASN A 58 1.69 23.02 -6.37
CA ASN A 58 1.63 23.79 -5.12
C ASN A 58 0.34 23.52 -4.33
N ASP A 59 -0.11 22.27 -4.35
CA ASP A 59 -1.45 21.89 -3.88
C ASP A 59 -1.64 22.20 -2.38
N LEU A 60 -0.57 22.04 -1.59
CA LEU A 60 -0.57 22.37 -0.17
C LEU A 60 -0.89 23.85 0.07
N LEU A 61 -0.25 24.76 -0.68
CA LEU A 61 -0.44 26.22 -0.55
C LEU A 61 -1.87 26.62 -0.92
N PHE A 62 -2.41 26.11 -2.02
CA PHE A 62 -3.79 26.38 -2.40
C PHE A 62 -4.80 25.82 -1.39
N THR A 63 -4.50 24.66 -0.82
CA THR A 63 -5.39 24.01 0.14
C THR A 63 -5.44 24.77 1.48
N THR A 64 -4.35 25.44 1.86
CA THR A 64 -4.29 26.22 3.11
C THR A 64 -4.99 27.56 3.02
N LEU A 65 -5.23 28.08 1.80
CA LEU A 65 -6.05 29.27 1.57
C LEU A 65 -7.55 28.98 1.69
N MET A 66 -7.96 27.72 1.57
CA MET A 66 -9.36 27.33 1.78
C MET A 66 -9.72 27.35 3.28
N PRO A 67 -10.97 27.66 3.64
CA PRO A 67 -11.43 27.68 5.03
C PRO A 67 -11.64 26.25 5.57
N VAL A 68 -10.56 25.48 5.67
CA VAL A 68 -10.56 24.06 6.07
C VAL A 68 -9.57 23.80 7.19
N ALA A 69 -9.92 22.91 8.11
CA ALA A 69 -9.05 22.57 9.22
C ALA A 69 -7.85 21.71 8.75
N LYS A 70 -6.65 21.97 9.29
CA LYS A 70 -5.43 21.18 9.01
C LYS A 70 -5.65 19.67 9.17
N LYS A 71 -6.44 19.25 10.17
CA LYS A 71 -6.80 17.83 10.40
C LYS A 71 -7.53 17.21 9.20
N ASP A 72 -8.41 17.98 8.55
CA ASP A 72 -9.23 17.50 7.45
C ASP A 72 -8.41 17.40 6.16
N MET A 73 -7.38 18.24 6.02
CA MET A 73 -6.38 18.13 4.95
C MET A 73 -5.61 16.81 5.03
N VAL A 74 -5.07 16.50 6.22
CA VAL A 74 -4.35 15.23 6.46
C VAL A 74 -5.27 14.05 6.18
N LYS A 75 -6.49 14.10 6.72
CA LYS A 75 -7.47 13.02 6.56
C LYS A 75 -7.86 12.79 5.11
N ALA A 76 -8.15 13.85 4.34
CA ALA A 76 -8.52 13.71 2.93
C ALA A 76 -7.38 13.10 2.11
N ARG A 77 -6.16 13.61 2.27
CA ARG A 77 -4.99 13.12 1.54
C ARG A 77 -4.66 11.68 1.87
N MET A 78 -4.66 11.32 3.15
CA MET A 78 -4.46 9.93 3.57
C MET A 78 -5.57 9.04 3.04
N SER A 79 -6.83 9.47 3.07
CA SER A 79 -7.96 8.68 2.55
C SER A 79 -7.80 8.38 1.06
N VAL A 80 -7.41 9.38 0.28
CA VAL A 80 -7.17 9.22 -1.16
C VAL A 80 -6.02 8.25 -1.44
N PHE A 81 -4.95 8.34 -0.66
CA PHE A 81 -3.84 7.41 -0.76
C PHE A 81 -4.27 5.97 -0.43
N LEU A 82 -5.01 5.79 0.67
CA LEU A 82 -5.57 4.49 1.08
C LEU A 82 -6.53 3.89 0.05
N ILE A 83 -7.34 4.72 -0.62
CA ILE A 83 -8.22 4.26 -1.72
C ILE A 83 -7.38 3.66 -2.84
N LEU A 84 -6.28 4.32 -3.22
CA LEU A 84 -5.38 3.79 -4.25
C LEU A 84 -4.64 2.53 -3.79
N GLU A 85 -4.20 2.46 -2.53
CA GLU A 85 -3.58 1.25 -1.98
C GLU A 85 -4.51 0.04 -2.05
N VAL A 86 -5.74 0.21 -1.58
CA VAL A 86 -6.76 -0.84 -1.63
C VAL A 86 -7.09 -1.19 -3.08
N LEU A 87 -7.14 -0.20 -3.99
CA LEU A 87 -7.37 -0.44 -5.41
C LEU A 87 -6.25 -1.32 -6.02
N TYR A 88 -4.98 -1.06 -5.69
CA TYR A 88 -3.85 -1.89 -6.11
C TYR A 88 -3.98 -3.33 -5.62
N ILE A 89 -4.30 -3.52 -4.34
CA ILE A 89 -4.46 -4.85 -3.74
C ILE A 89 -5.65 -5.59 -4.39
N VAL A 90 -6.80 -4.94 -4.50
CA VAL A 90 -8.02 -5.57 -5.05
C VAL A 90 -7.84 -5.95 -6.51
N ILE A 91 -7.24 -5.09 -7.33
CA ILE A 91 -7.00 -5.42 -8.74
C ILE A 91 -6.00 -6.57 -8.86
N ALA A 92 -4.94 -6.58 -8.05
CA ALA A 92 -3.97 -7.66 -8.05
C ALA A 92 -4.59 -8.99 -7.54
N MET A 93 -5.52 -8.94 -6.58
CA MET A 93 -6.34 -10.09 -6.15
C MET A 93 -7.21 -10.62 -7.29
N ILE A 94 -7.84 -9.74 -8.07
CA ILE A 94 -8.65 -10.16 -9.22
C ILE A 94 -7.77 -10.87 -10.25
N TYR A 95 -6.60 -10.32 -10.57
CA TYR A 95 -5.66 -10.99 -11.49
C TYR A 95 -5.15 -12.32 -10.94
N SER A 96 -4.89 -12.45 -9.63
CA SER A 96 -4.46 -13.72 -9.07
C SER A 96 -5.52 -14.83 -9.17
N LEU A 97 -6.80 -14.48 -9.08
CA LEU A 97 -7.90 -15.43 -9.32
C LEU A 97 -7.89 -15.96 -10.76
N PHE A 98 -7.48 -15.14 -11.74
CA PHE A 98 -7.28 -15.60 -13.10
C PHE A 98 -6.03 -16.49 -13.19
N THR A 99 -4.91 -16.10 -12.58
CA THR A 99 -3.67 -16.89 -12.57
C THR A 99 -3.88 -18.30 -12.03
N ILE A 100 -4.54 -18.44 -10.88
CA ILE A 100 -4.79 -19.75 -10.25
C ILE A 100 -5.67 -20.64 -11.15
N ARG A 101 -6.65 -20.05 -11.86
CA ARG A 101 -7.54 -20.80 -12.77
C ARG A 101 -6.88 -21.17 -14.10
N LEU A 102 -6.05 -20.28 -14.64
CA LEU A 102 -5.37 -20.50 -15.92
C LEU A 102 -4.18 -21.44 -15.78
N PHE A 103 -3.49 -21.42 -14.63
CA PHE A 103 -2.29 -22.19 -14.38
C PHE A 103 -2.45 -23.04 -13.09
N PRO A 104 -3.21 -24.15 -13.13
CA PRO A 104 -3.48 -24.96 -11.94
C PRO A 104 -2.28 -25.80 -11.46
N ASN A 105 -1.32 -26.10 -12.34
CA ASN A 105 -0.18 -26.99 -12.06
C ASN A 105 1.13 -26.21 -11.98
N VAL A 106 1.20 -25.19 -11.13
CA VAL A 106 2.40 -24.37 -10.94
C VAL A 106 3.05 -24.72 -9.61
N ASP A 107 4.31 -25.11 -9.65
CA ASP A 107 5.14 -25.30 -8.46
C ASP A 107 5.67 -23.93 -8.00
N TYR A 108 5.08 -23.40 -6.93
CA TYR A 108 5.44 -22.10 -6.39
C TYR A 108 6.68 -22.19 -5.48
N LEU A 109 7.82 -21.68 -5.96
CA LEU A 109 9.01 -21.46 -5.13
C LEU A 109 8.81 -20.28 -4.16
N PHE A 110 8.13 -19.24 -4.62
CA PHE A 110 7.76 -18.06 -3.84
C PHE A 110 6.33 -18.19 -3.30
N PHE A 111 5.82 -17.19 -2.56
CA PHE A 111 4.45 -17.28 -2.04
C PHE A 111 3.43 -17.34 -3.17
N ALA A 112 2.59 -18.38 -3.17
CA ALA A 112 1.44 -18.48 -4.05
C ALA A 112 0.39 -17.42 -3.67
N PRO A 113 -0.40 -16.90 -4.62
CA PRO A 113 -1.27 -15.75 -4.38
C PRO A 113 -2.61 -16.14 -3.74
N HIS A 114 -2.55 -16.92 -2.66
CA HIS A 114 -3.67 -17.32 -1.82
C HIS A 114 -4.06 -16.21 -0.82
N LEU A 115 -5.15 -16.40 -0.08
CA LEU A 115 -5.69 -15.37 0.83
C LEU A 115 -4.68 -14.95 1.92
N GLY A 116 -3.87 -15.87 2.45
CA GLY A 116 -2.85 -15.55 3.44
C GLY A 116 -1.74 -14.65 2.91
N PHE A 117 -1.32 -14.84 1.64
CA PHE A 117 -0.34 -13.95 1.00
C PHE A 117 -0.83 -12.50 0.99
N TRP A 118 -2.10 -12.28 0.70
CA TRP A 118 -2.69 -10.94 0.75
C TRP A 118 -2.71 -10.35 2.16
N GLY A 119 -2.82 -11.18 3.21
CA GLY A 119 -2.63 -10.75 4.59
C GLY A 119 -1.23 -10.18 4.84
N LEU A 120 -0.19 -10.82 4.28
CA LEU A 120 1.18 -10.29 4.33
C LEU A 120 1.32 -8.99 3.52
N CYS A 121 0.65 -8.86 2.37
CA CYS A 121 0.61 -7.61 1.62
C CYS A 121 0.00 -6.47 2.45
N PHE A 122 -1.12 -6.70 3.13
CA PHE A 122 -1.70 -5.69 4.02
C PHE A 122 -0.76 -5.28 5.15
N ALA A 123 -0.06 -6.23 5.76
CA ALA A 123 0.97 -5.92 6.77
C ALA A 123 2.13 -5.08 6.20
N MET A 124 2.58 -5.38 4.99
CA MET A 124 3.60 -4.59 4.29
C MET A 124 3.15 -3.14 4.05
N PHE A 125 1.92 -2.96 3.55
CA PHE A 125 1.31 -1.64 3.36
C PHE A 125 1.13 -0.89 4.68
N ALA A 126 0.83 -1.61 5.76
CA ALA A 126 0.71 -1.04 7.11
C ALA A 126 2.04 -0.42 7.58
N ILE A 127 3.15 -1.14 7.41
CA ILE A 127 4.50 -0.67 7.76
C ILE A 127 4.88 0.55 6.91
N TYR A 128 4.60 0.47 5.60
CA TYR A 128 4.82 1.58 4.68
C TYR A 128 4.09 2.86 5.12
N ASN A 129 2.79 2.76 5.42
CA ASN A 129 1.97 3.87 5.88
C ASN A 129 2.44 4.46 7.21
N LEU A 130 2.84 3.59 8.15
CA LEU A 130 3.33 4.01 9.46
C LEU A 130 4.61 4.85 9.39
N LEU A 131 5.46 4.63 8.38
CA LEU A 131 6.67 5.41 8.19
C LEU A 131 6.45 6.62 7.30
N LEU A 132 5.76 6.44 6.18
CA LEU A 132 5.54 7.47 5.17
C LEU A 132 4.81 8.67 5.75
N PHE A 133 3.59 8.47 6.27
CA PHE A 133 2.74 9.60 6.64
C PHE A 133 3.33 10.41 7.80
N PRO A 134 3.78 9.81 8.92
CA PRO A 134 4.34 10.59 10.01
C PRO A 134 5.60 11.35 9.59
N MET A 135 6.46 10.76 8.75
CA MET A 135 7.70 11.41 8.31
C MET A 135 7.41 12.54 7.30
N PHE A 136 6.48 12.32 6.38
CA PHE A 136 6.03 13.35 5.44
C PHE A 136 5.42 14.56 6.16
N TYR A 137 4.44 14.34 7.04
CA TYR A 137 3.74 15.41 7.75
C TYR A 137 4.59 16.11 8.83
N LYS A 138 5.82 15.64 9.10
CA LYS A 138 6.79 16.39 9.90
C LYS A 138 7.27 17.67 9.20
N THR A 139 7.33 17.65 7.86
CA THR A 139 7.77 18.81 7.07
C THR A 139 6.70 19.30 6.09
N ALA A 140 5.70 18.48 5.78
CA ALA A 140 4.65 18.67 4.78
C ALA A 140 5.12 18.95 3.33
N TYR A 141 6.43 19.10 3.12
CA TYR A 141 7.03 19.47 1.84
C TYR A 141 8.06 18.43 1.36
N LYS A 142 8.92 17.91 2.25
CA LYS A 142 9.99 16.97 1.88
C LYS A 142 9.49 15.53 1.90
N TYR A 143 8.94 15.07 0.76
CA TYR A 143 8.48 13.68 0.62
C TYR A 143 9.61 12.68 0.34
N GLY A 144 10.73 13.10 -0.27
CA GLY A 144 11.82 12.20 -0.69
C GLY A 144 12.36 11.29 0.43
N PRO A 145 12.84 11.85 1.58
CA PRO A 145 13.35 11.04 2.68
C PRO A 145 12.29 10.11 3.30
N ALA A 146 11.05 10.60 3.42
CA ALA A 146 9.92 9.82 3.92
C ALA A 146 9.62 8.62 3.01
N GLN A 147 9.61 8.86 1.70
CA GLN A 147 9.38 7.86 0.68
C GLN A 147 10.49 6.80 0.69
N PHE A 148 11.76 7.22 0.75
CA PHE A 148 12.90 6.31 0.77
C PHE A 148 12.85 5.41 2.00
N ALA A 149 12.67 5.98 3.20
CA ALA A 149 12.59 5.20 4.44
C ALA A 149 11.42 4.20 4.42
N ALA A 150 10.24 4.61 3.94
CA ALA A 150 9.08 3.74 3.86
C ALA A 150 9.25 2.62 2.83
N ILE A 151 9.80 2.92 1.64
CA ILE A 151 10.13 1.90 0.62
C ILE A 151 11.14 0.90 1.16
N THR A 152 12.22 1.36 1.79
CA THR A 152 13.26 0.49 2.35
C THR A 152 12.67 -0.46 3.39
N ALA A 153 11.80 0.03 4.28
CA ALA A 153 11.15 -0.83 5.27
C ALA A 153 10.22 -1.87 4.63
N ALA A 154 9.42 -1.47 3.64
CA ALA A 154 8.56 -2.40 2.89
C ALA A 154 9.38 -3.46 2.15
N MET A 155 10.51 -3.08 1.55
CA MET A 155 11.45 -4.00 0.89
C MET A 155 12.09 -4.99 1.87
N ILE A 156 12.54 -4.51 3.03
CA ILE A 156 13.09 -5.38 4.07
C ILE A 156 12.02 -6.37 4.53
N PHE A 157 10.79 -5.91 4.77
CA PHE A 157 9.68 -6.79 5.14
C PHE A 157 9.42 -7.86 4.08
N ALA A 158 9.28 -7.48 2.81
CA ALA A 158 9.04 -8.42 1.72
C ALA A 158 10.20 -9.41 1.55
N GLY A 159 11.44 -8.94 1.64
CA GLY A 159 12.65 -9.77 1.54
C GLY A 159 12.75 -10.77 2.70
N VAL A 160 12.52 -10.33 3.93
CA VAL A 160 12.53 -11.20 5.13
C VAL A 160 11.39 -12.21 5.05
N ALA A 161 10.17 -11.79 4.70
CA ALA A 161 9.05 -12.70 4.54
C ALA A 161 9.35 -13.76 3.46
N GLN A 162 9.90 -13.34 2.33
CA GLN A 162 10.23 -14.25 1.24
C GLN A 162 11.36 -15.22 1.61
N TRP A 163 12.37 -14.75 2.31
CA TRP A 163 13.47 -15.58 2.82
C TRP A 163 12.96 -16.60 3.83
N LEU A 164 12.09 -16.20 4.77
CA LEU A 164 11.44 -17.11 5.71
C LEU A 164 10.57 -18.15 5.01
N GLY A 165 9.84 -17.75 3.96
CA GLY A 165 9.04 -18.66 3.14
C GLY A 165 9.87 -19.72 2.42
N ILE A 166 11.13 -19.44 2.08
CA ILE A 166 12.03 -20.39 1.42
C ILE A 166 12.81 -21.24 2.43
N GLN A 167 13.29 -20.63 3.52
CA GLN A 167 14.17 -21.30 4.49
C GLN A 167 13.41 -22.17 5.49
N SER A 168 12.18 -21.79 5.87
CA SER A 168 11.41 -22.51 6.87
C SER A 168 10.41 -23.45 6.19
N PRO A 169 10.56 -24.78 6.33
CA PRO A 169 9.60 -25.73 5.78
C PRO A 169 8.18 -25.52 6.33
N TYR A 170 8.07 -25.05 7.58
CA TYR A 170 6.79 -24.74 8.20
C TYR A 170 6.09 -23.56 7.52
N VAL A 171 6.81 -22.46 7.27
CA VAL A 171 6.22 -21.28 6.59
C VAL A 171 5.92 -21.61 5.14
N PHE A 172 6.79 -22.37 4.47
CA PHE A 172 6.53 -22.85 3.12
C PHE A 172 5.24 -23.68 3.07
N ASP A 173 5.09 -24.67 3.95
CA ASP A 173 3.90 -25.54 3.99
C ASP A 173 2.62 -24.76 4.37
N LEU A 174 2.74 -23.76 5.24
CA LEU A 174 1.64 -22.90 5.65
C LEU A 174 1.02 -22.12 4.48
N PHE A 175 1.85 -21.62 3.55
CA PHE A 175 1.39 -20.75 2.45
C PHE A 175 1.31 -21.45 1.09
N ASN A 176 2.15 -22.43 0.82
CA ASN A 176 2.25 -23.12 -0.48
C ASN A 176 1.89 -24.61 -0.42
N GLY A 177 1.89 -25.22 0.78
CA GLY A 177 1.65 -26.65 0.98
C GLY A 177 0.29 -26.95 1.61
N SER A 178 0.28 -27.78 2.65
CA SER A 178 -0.95 -28.26 3.30
C SER A 178 -1.81 -27.13 3.89
N GLY A 179 -1.16 -26.05 4.35
CA GLY A 179 -1.83 -24.86 4.89
C GLY A 179 -2.53 -24.01 3.84
N ALA A 180 -2.16 -24.13 2.56
CA ALA A 180 -2.83 -23.43 1.46
C ALA A 180 -4.26 -23.94 1.25
N ASN A 181 -4.49 -25.24 1.51
CA ASN A 181 -5.81 -25.87 1.41
C ASN A 181 -6.74 -25.54 2.59
N ASN A 182 -6.19 -25.04 3.70
CA ASN A 182 -6.98 -24.67 4.86
C ASN A 182 -7.54 -23.25 4.72
N ALA A 183 -8.75 -23.15 4.15
CA ALA A 183 -9.41 -21.88 3.95
C ALA A 183 -9.61 -21.07 5.27
N ALA A 184 -9.86 -21.74 6.40
CA ALA A 184 -10.03 -21.06 7.69
C ALA A 184 -8.73 -20.39 8.16
N LEU A 185 -7.60 -21.07 7.99
CA LEU A 185 -6.29 -20.53 8.33
C LEU A 185 -5.93 -19.36 7.41
N GLN A 186 -6.08 -19.52 6.09
CA GLN A 186 -5.75 -18.47 5.11
C GLN A 186 -6.63 -17.21 5.30
N THR A 187 -7.91 -17.39 5.61
CA THR A 187 -8.82 -16.27 5.91
C THR A 187 -8.48 -15.60 7.25
N SER A 188 -8.04 -16.35 8.26
CA SER A 188 -7.58 -15.75 9.53
C SER A 188 -6.31 -14.90 9.35
N ILE A 189 -5.35 -15.35 8.53
CA ILE A 189 -4.13 -14.59 8.22
C ILE A 189 -4.49 -13.30 7.48
N LEU A 190 -5.40 -13.38 6.51
CA LEU A 190 -5.91 -12.20 5.81
C LEU A 190 -6.58 -11.23 6.78
N GLY A 191 -7.45 -11.73 7.66
CA GLY A 191 -8.14 -10.94 8.67
C GLY A 191 -7.15 -10.21 9.59
N LEU A 192 -6.13 -10.92 10.09
CA LEU A 192 -5.07 -10.31 10.89
C LEU A 192 -4.30 -9.22 10.12
N GLY A 193 -3.96 -9.47 8.85
CA GLY A 193 -3.30 -8.48 7.99
C GLY A 193 -4.13 -7.20 7.84
N ILE A 194 -5.44 -7.32 7.60
CA ILE A 194 -6.35 -6.17 7.50
C ILE A 194 -6.42 -5.41 8.82
N VAL A 195 -6.52 -6.12 9.96
CA VAL A 195 -6.53 -5.49 11.28
C VAL A 195 -5.24 -4.70 11.53
N ILE A 196 -4.08 -5.28 11.20
CA ILE A 196 -2.78 -4.60 11.29
C ILE A 196 -2.76 -3.36 10.40
N PHE A 197 -3.23 -3.47 9.15
CA PHE A 197 -3.32 -2.35 8.22
C PHE A 197 -4.16 -1.20 8.76
N ILE A 198 -5.36 -1.49 9.28
CA ILE A 198 -6.25 -0.46 9.86
C ILE A 198 -5.60 0.15 11.11
N ALA A 199 -5.05 -0.67 12.02
CA ALA A 199 -4.47 -0.21 13.27
C ALA A 199 -3.26 0.71 13.03
N PHE A 200 -2.32 0.29 12.19
CA PHE A 200 -1.10 1.06 11.91
C PHE A 200 -1.41 2.32 11.11
N THR A 201 -2.33 2.25 10.15
CA THR A 201 -2.79 3.44 9.41
C THR A 201 -3.48 4.44 10.35
N TRP A 202 -4.27 3.97 11.31
CA TRP A 202 -4.89 4.82 12.32
C TRP A 202 -3.85 5.49 13.22
N ILE A 203 -2.84 4.74 13.67
CA ILE A 203 -1.72 5.28 14.45
C ILE A 203 -0.95 6.32 13.61
N ALA A 204 -0.65 6.01 12.35
CA ALA A 204 0.00 6.91 11.41
C ALA A 204 -0.79 8.22 11.28
N TYR A 205 -2.10 8.14 11.08
CA TYR A 205 -2.99 9.29 11.01
C TYR A 205 -2.92 10.16 12.27
N ARG A 206 -3.01 9.57 13.46
CA ARG A 206 -2.95 10.31 14.73
C ARG A 206 -1.62 11.03 14.90
N ILE A 207 -0.51 10.41 14.53
CA ILE A 207 0.83 11.02 14.60
C ILE A 207 0.96 12.13 13.55
N SER A 208 0.50 11.88 12.33
CA SER A 208 0.55 12.84 11.21
C SER A 208 -0.25 14.10 11.50
N VAL A 209 -1.45 14.00 12.06
CA VAL A 209 -2.24 15.18 12.46
C VAL A 209 -1.49 16.00 13.52
N LYS A 210 -0.93 15.35 14.55
CA LYS A 210 -0.16 16.05 15.59
C LYS A 210 1.05 16.78 15.02
N ARG A 211 1.81 16.14 14.12
CA ARG A 211 2.98 16.75 13.47
C ARG A 211 2.59 17.89 12.54
N PHE A 212 1.55 17.72 11.74
CA PHE A 212 1.12 18.75 10.78
C PHE A 212 0.58 20.01 11.45
N LEU A 213 -0.01 19.90 12.65
CA LEU A 213 -0.44 21.07 13.43
C LEU A 213 0.73 22.00 13.80
N GLN A 214 1.92 21.43 14.02
CA GLN A 214 3.15 22.16 14.37
C GLN A 214 3.86 22.79 13.17
N VAL A 215 3.45 22.45 11.94
CA VAL A 215 4.05 22.99 10.72
C VAL A 215 3.46 24.36 10.44
N GLU A 216 4.33 25.37 10.42
CA GLU A 216 4.05 26.67 9.80
C GLU A 216 4.10 26.47 8.28
N ILE A 217 2.97 26.74 7.62
CA ILE A 217 2.88 26.66 6.17
C ILE A 217 3.49 27.96 5.64
N GLN A 218 4.67 27.86 5.04
CA GLN A 218 5.34 28.95 4.32
C GLN A 218 5.01 28.88 2.83
#